data_AF-A0A378I647-F1
#
_entry.id   AF-A0A378I647-F1
#
_cell.length_a   1.000
_cell.length_b   1.000
_cell.length_c   1.000
_cell.angle_alpha   90.00
_cell.angle_beta   90.00
_cell.angle_gamma   90.00
#
_symmetry.space_group_name_H-M   'P 1'
#
loop_
_entity.id
_entity.type
_entity.pdbx_description
1 polymer ?
#
loop_
_entity_poly.entity_id
_entity_poly.type
_entity_poly.pdbx_seq_one_letter_code
_entity_poly.pdbx_strand_id
1 'polypeptide(L)'
;MIALEIILVADGEKFTDTLPERVEAFIGWSNNWKVEDLHLKVSKLYVKRCDIVHRGKLDITYDDLRLSDYFLFNILQNIVKHIDLFPKQAELVLFSKKVQAEKLLGIESNVRPETLQDIGHNKIIQKKYVPKHIWDIVDHMIKHGTRQN
;
A
#
# COMPACT_ATOMS: atom_id res chain seq x y z
N MET A 1 -2.34 -7.58 2.86
CA MET A 1 -3.73 -7.36 2.39
C MET A 1 -4.75 -7.16 3.51
N ILE A 2 -4.93 -8.09 4.46
CA ILE A 2 -5.90 -7.92 5.56
C ILE A 2 -5.74 -6.59 6.32
N ALA A 3 -4.50 -6.21 6.65
CA ALA A 3 -4.25 -4.93 7.31
C ALA A 3 -4.68 -3.72 6.46
N LEU A 4 -4.45 -3.75 5.14
CA LEU A 4 -4.90 -2.70 4.22
C LEU A 4 -6.42 -2.65 4.13
N GLU A 5 -7.10 -3.79 4.13
CA GLU A 5 -8.56 -3.87 4.17
C GLU A 5 -9.10 -3.19 5.43
N ILE A 6 -8.54 -3.52 6.61
CA ILE A 6 -8.96 -2.95 7.90
C ILE A 6 -8.71 -1.44 7.94
N ILE A 7 -7.58 -0.97 7.44
CA ILE A 7 -7.20 0.44 7.52
C ILE A 7 -7.98 1.24 6.48
N LEU A 8 -8.05 0.75 5.25
CA LEU A 8 -8.53 1.53 4.13
C LEU A 8 -10.01 1.35 3.87
N VAL A 9 -10.64 0.21 4.16
CA VAL A 9 -12.04 -0.06 3.78
C VAL A 9 -12.97 0.17 4.97
N ALA A 10 -14.02 0.99 4.78
CA ALA A 10 -15.00 1.24 5.83
C ALA A 10 -16.04 0.12 5.88
N ASP A 11 -16.70 -0.04 7.02
CA ASP A 11 -17.71 -1.06 7.21
C ASP A 11 -18.83 -0.95 6.16
N GLY A 12 -19.16 -2.08 5.53
CA GLY A 12 -20.21 -2.19 4.52
C GLY A 12 -19.80 -1.86 3.08
N GLU A 13 -18.56 -1.45 2.83
CA GLU A 13 -18.07 -1.20 1.46
C GLU A 13 -17.55 -2.46 0.76
N LYS A 14 -17.62 -2.46 -0.57
CA LYS A 14 -17.13 -3.57 -1.39
C LYS A 14 -15.61 -3.47 -1.59
N PHE A 15 -14.88 -4.41 -1.02
CA PHE A 15 -13.42 -4.46 -1.12
C PHE A 15 -12.88 -4.49 -2.55
N THR A 16 -13.58 -5.12 -3.49
CA THR A 16 -13.09 -5.36 -4.87
C THR A 16 -12.78 -4.08 -5.63
N ASP A 17 -13.57 -3.04 -5.39
CA ASP A 17 -13.50 -1.79 -6.15
C ASP A 17 -12.84 -0.70 -5.29
N THR A 18 -13.22 -0.67 -4.02
CA THR A 18 -12.78 0.37 -3.08
C THR A 18 -11.31 0.24 -2.68
N LEU A 19 -10.79 -0.98 -2.52
CA LEU A 19 -9.41 -1.16 -2.08
C LEU A 19 -8.39 -0.71 -3.15
N PRO A 20 -8.53 -1.08 -4.44
CA PRO A 20 -7.70 -0.53 -5.51
C PRO A 20 -7.69 1.00 -5.57
N GLU A 21 -8.86 1.64 -5.54
CA GLU A 21 -8.99 3.10 -5.60
C GLU A 21 -8.30 3.80 -4.43
N ARG A 22 -8.38 3.21 -3.23
CA ARG A 22 -7.75 3.76 -2.03
C ARG A 22 -6.24 3.59 -2.06
N VAL A 23 -5.75 2.42 -2.47
CA VAL A 23 -4.32 2.21 -2.68
C VAL A 23 -3.80 3.22 -3.72
N GLU A 24 -4.52 3.40 -4.83
CA GLU A 24 -4.17 4.39 -5.85
C GLU A 24 -4.05 5.81 -5.28
N ALA A 25 -4.97 6.26 -4.42
CA ALA A 25 -4.90 7.59 -3.84
C ALA A 25 -3.58 7.86 -3.09
N PHE A 26 -3.01 6.84 -2.44
CA PHE A 26 -1.77 6.96 -1.67
C PHE A 26 -0.49 6.81 -2.49
N ILE A 27 -0.50 6.01 -3.57
CA ILE A 27 0.74 5.65 -4.30
C ILE A 27 0.64 5.72 -5.82
N GLY A 28 -0.55 5.89 -6.38
CA GLY A 28 -0.80 5.91 -7.84
C GLY A 28 -0.23 7.13 -8.55
N TRP A 29 0.17 8.16 -7.79
CA TRP A 29 0.88 9.33 -8.31
C TRP A 29 2.37 9.09 -8.57
N SER A 30 2.93 8.00 -8.05
CA SER A 30 4.32 7.68 -8.25
C SER A 30 4.56 7.19 -9.68
N ASN A 31 5.64 7.66 -10.31
CA ASN A 31 6.07 7.23 -11.65
C ASN A 31 6.39 5.72 -11.74
N ASN A 32 6.37 5.01 -10.62
CA ASN A 32 6.60 3.57 -10.56
C ASN A 32 5.38 2.73 -10.98
N TRP A 33 4.22 3.37 -11.19
CA TRP A 33 2.97 2.69 -11.49
C TRP A 33 2.28 3.29 -12.71
N LYS A 34 1.73 2.42 -13.56
CA LYS A 34 0.56 2.77 -14.36
C LYS A 34 -0.68 2.45 -13.53
N VAL A 35 -1.68 3.31 -13.58
CA VAL A 35 -2.90 3.18 -12.77
C VAL A 35 -3.59 1.84 -13.02
N GLU A 36 -3.70 1.43 -14.29
CA GLU A 36 -4.35 0.19 -14.70
C GLU A 36 -3.59 -1.03 -14.15
N ASP A 37 -2.26 -0.96 -14.14
CA ASP A 37 -1.40 -2.00 -13.57
C ASP A 37 -1.53 -2.08 -12.05
N LEU A 38 -1.70 -0.94 -11.38
CA LEU A 38 -1.86 -0.87 -9.93
C LEU A 38 -3.18 -1.50 -9.51
N HIS A 39 -4.29 -1.11 -10.14
CA HIS A 39 -5.61 -1.67 -9.87
C HIS A 39 -5.63 -3.18 -10.05
N LEU A 40 -5.12 -3.66 -11.19
CA LEU A 40 -5.05 -5.09 -11.47
C LEU A 40 -4.24 -5.85 -10.41
N LYS A 41 -3.10 -5.29 -9.98
CA LYS A 41 -2.23 -5.90 -8.96
C LYS A 41 -2.91 -5.97 -7.59
N VAL A 42 -3.56 -4.90 -7.14
CA VAL A 42 -4.29 -4.89 -5.87
C VAL A 42 -5.44 -5.90 -5.90
N SER A 43 -6.21 -5.92 -6.99
CA SER A 43 -7.32 -6.87 -7.16
C SER A 43 -6.84 -8.33 -7.18
N LYS A 44 -5.73 -8.64 -7.85
CA LYS A 44 -5.13 -9.98 -7.82
C LYS A 44 -4.70 -10.40 -6.42
N LEU A 45 -4.04 -9.51 -5.68
CA LEU A 45 -3.64 -9.80 -4.29
C LEU A 45 -4.85 -10.02 -3.38
N TYR A 46 -5.91 -9.24 -3.57
CA TYR A 46 -7.16 -9.42 -2.83
C TYR A 46 -7.79 -10.79 -3.11
N VAL A 47 -7.88 -11.20 -4.38
CA VAL A 47 -8.40 -12.53 -4.75
C VAL A 47 -7.56 -13.65 -4.12
N LYS A 48 -6.22 -13.56 -4.19
CA LYS A 48 -5.32 -14.53 -3.55
C LYS A 48 -5.52 -14.59 -2.04
N ARG A 49 -5.66 -13.46 -1.37
CA ARG A 49 -6.00 -13.40 0.06
C ARG A 49 -7.33 -14.10 0.34
N CYS A 50 -8.37 -13.86 -0.46
CA CYS A 50 -9.66 -14.53 -0.29
C CYS A 50 -9.56 -16.04 -0.46
N ASP A 51 -8.81 -16.51 -1.46
CA ASP A 51 -8.55 -17.94 -1.68
C ASP A 51 -7.81 -18.58 -0.50
N ILE A 52 -6.83 -17.87 0.10
CA ILE A 52 -6.14 -18.35 1.30
C ILE A 52 -7.11 -18.48 2.47
N VAL A 53 -7.84 -17.41 2.79
CA VAL A 53 -8.66 -17.35 4.02
C VAL A 53 -9.90 -18.24 3.90
N HIS A 54 -10.56 -18.28 2.74
CA HIS A 54 -11.84 -18.97 2.58
C HIS A 54 -11.70 -20.39 2.03
N ARG A 55 -10.61 -20.68 1.30
CA ARG A 55 -10.43 -21.96 0.60
C ARG A 55 -9.16 -22.71 1.03
N GLY A 56 -8.33 -22.13 1.90
CA GLY A 56 -7.06 -22.71 2.33
C GLY A 56 -6.04 -22.88 1.20
N LYS A 57 -6.23 -22.20 0.06
CA LYS A 57 -5.38 -22.37 -1.12
C LYS A 57 -4.13 -21.49 -1.00
N LEU A 58 -2.99 -22.11 -0.70
CA LEU A 58 -1.69 -21.42 -0.51
C LEU A 58 -0.95 -21.13 -1.82
N ASP A 59 -1.66 -20.62 -2.83
CA ASP A 59 -1.11 -20.26 -4.15
C ASP A 59 -0.59 -18.81 -4.15
N ILE A 60 0.40 -18.56 -3.29
CA ILE A 60 1.05 -17.26 -3.10
C ILE A 60 2.54 -17.35 -3.43
N THR A 61 3.03 -16.38 -4.19
CA THR A 61 4.44 -16.30 -4.58
C THR A 61 5.19 -15.31 -3.69
N TYR A 62 6.53 -15.37 -3.73
CA TYR A 62 7.37 -14.37 -3.09
C TYR A 62 7.06 -12.95 -3.59
N ASP A 63 6.81 -12.77 -4.89
CA ASP A 63 6.50 -11.47 -5.47
C ASP A 63 5.14 -10.94 -4.98
N ASP A 64 4.15 -11.82 -4.76
CA ASP A 64 2.86 -11.42 -4.18
C ASP A 64 3.04 -10.88 -2.75
N LEU A 65 3.86 -11.56 -1.93
CA LEU A 65 4.17 -11.13 -0.56
C LEU A 65 4.91 -9.80 -0.57
N ARG A 66 6.00 -9.70 -1.35
CA ARG A 66 6.79 -8.49 -1.50
C ARG A 66 5.95 -7.30 -1.94
N LEU A 67 5.00 -7.52 -2.84
CA LEU A 67 4.09 -6.49 -3.33
C LEU A 67 3.07 -6.06 -2.27
N SER A 68 2.49 -7.02 -1.54
CA SER A 68 1.62 -6.72 -0.39
C SER A 68 2.35 -5.90 0.67
N ASP A 69 3.58 -6.27 1.00
CA ASP A 69 4.41 -5.56 1.98
C ASP A 69 4.79 -4.16 1.50
N TYR A 70 5.10 -4.02 0.21
CA TYR A 70 5.33 -2.72 -0.40
C TYR A 70 4.11 -1.79 -0.20
N PHE A 71 2.90 -2.27 -0.51
CA PHE A 71 1.70 -1.45 -0.33
C PHE A 71 1.48 -1.09 1.13
N LEU A 72 1.57 -2.08 2.02
CA LEU A 72 1.39 -1.90 3.45
C LEU A 72 2.36 -0.86 4.01
N PHE A 73 3.64 -0.99 3.71
CA PHE A 73 4.68 -0.10 4.21
C PHE A 73 4.48 1.34 3.74
N ASN A 74 4.29 1.57 2.44
CA ASN A 74 4.17 2.93 1.92
C ASN A 74 2.89 3.62 2.41
N ILE A 75 1.79 2.89 2.48
CA ILE A 75 0.51 3.45 2.96
C ILE A 75 0.62 3.78 4.45
N LEU A 76 1.08 2.84 5.29
CA LEU A 76 1.25 3.11 6.72
C LEU A 76 2.21 4.26 6.99
N GLN A 77 3.35 4.30 6.29
CA GLN A 77 4.31 5.38 6.45
C GLN A 77 3.69 6.74 6.12
N ASN A 78 2.90 6.82 5.04
CA ASN A 78 2.23 8.06 4.67
C ASN A 78 1.15 8.47 5.68
N ILE A 79 0.43 7.50 6.26
CA ILE A 79 -0.56 7.75 7.31
C ILE A 79 0.13 8.30 8.56
N VAL A 80 1.18 7.62 9.05
CA VAL A 80 1.91 8.01 10.26
C VAL A 80 2.59 9.37 10.09
N LYS A 81 3.22 9.62 8.94
CA LYS A 81 3.88 10.89 8.65
C LYS A 81 2.91 12.09 8.62
N HIS A 82 1.66 11.85 8.25
CA HIS A 82 0.63 12.87 8.15
C HIS A 82 -0.53 12.56 9.10
N ILE A 83 -0.22 12.12 10.33
CA ILE A 83 -1.23 11.71 11.30
C ILE A 83 -2.23 12.83 11.63
N ASP A 84 -1.80 14.09 11.52
CA ASP A 84 -2.66 15.27 11.69
C ASP A 84 -3.72 15.39 10.58
N LEU A 85 -3.41 14.90 9.36
CA LEU A 85 -4.37 14.81 8.23
C LEU A 85 -5.20 13.54 8.28
N PHE A 86 -4.67 12.48 8.89
CA PHE A 86 -5.29 11.16 8.93
C PHE A 86 -5.52 10.63 10.35
N PRO A 87 -6.15 11.40 11.27
CA PRO A 87 -6.32 10.98 12.66
C PRO A 87 -7.31 9.82 12.81
N LYS A 88 -8.17 9.59 11.80
CA LYS A 88 -9.23 8.58 11.81
C LYS A 88 -9.38 7.98 10.42
N GLN A 89 -9.91 6.76 10.36
CA GLN A 89 -10.20 6.08 9.09
C GLN A 89 -11.10 6.93 8.17
N ALA A 90 -12.09 7.64 8.72
CA ALA A 90 -12.97 8.50 7.94
C ALA A 90 -12.21 9.54 7.09
N GLU A 91 -11.09 10.06 7.60
CA GLU A 91 -10.26 11.03 6.86
C GLU A 91 -9.46 10.36 5.73
N LEU A 92 -9.01 9.11 5.92
CA LEU A 92 -8.40 8.31 4.85
C LEU A 92 -9.40 8.08 3.70
N VAL A 93 -10.63 7.74 4.07
CA VAL A 93 -11.73 7.53 3.12
C VAL A 93 -12.05 8.82 2.38
N LEU A 94 -12.22 9.93 3.10
CA LEU A 94 -12.52 11.23 2.50
C LEU A 94 -11.38 11.68 1.56
N PHE A 95 -10.13 11.51 1.97
CA PHE A 95 -8.96 11.79 1.14
C PHE A 95 -9.01 11.00 -0.17
N SER A 96 -9.22 9.69 -0.09
CA SER A 96 -9.28 8.85 -1.30
C SER A 96 -10.38 9.27 -2.26
N LYS A 97 -11.58 9.60 -1.74
CA LYS A 97 -12.72 10.09 -2.54
C LYS A 97 -12.39 11.42 -3.24
N LYS A 98 -11.74 12.34 -2.52
CA LYS A 98 -11.33 13.63 -3.09
C LYS A 98 -10.31 13.44 -4.22
N VAL A 99 -9.29 12.61 -4.01
CA VAL A 99 -8.29 12.30 -5.06
C VAL A 99 -8.95 11.68 -6.29
N GLN A 100 -9.87 10.72 -6.10
CA GLN A 100 -10.61 10.12 -7.21
C GLN A 100 -11.50 11.14 -7.94
N ALA A 101 -12.12 12.07 -7.21
CA ALA A 101 -12.91 13.14 -7.82
C ALA A 101 -12.04 14.10 -8.66
N GLU A 102 -10.87 14.52 -8.15
CA GLU A 102 -9.92 15.34 -8.90
C GLU A 102 -9.50 14.64 -10.21
N LYS A 103 -9.19 13.35 -10.13
CA LYS A 103 -8.82 12.54 -11.28
C LYS A 103 -9.95 12.42 -12.30
N LEU A 104 -11.19 12.18 -11.85
CA LEU A 104 -12.36 12.08 -12.73
C LEU A 104 -12.63 13.42 -13.47
N LEU A 105 -12.39 14.54 -12.80
CA LEU A 105 -12.54 15.88 -13.37
C LEU A 105 -11.34 16.31 -14.23
N GLY A 106 -10.24 15.54 -14.25
CA GLY A 106 -9.04 15.85 -15.00
C GLY A 106 -8.29 17.09 -14.48
N ILE A 107 -8.44 17.43 -13.20
CA ILE A 107 -7.79 18.59 -12.58
C ILE A 107 -6.50 18.20 -11.88
N GLU A 108 -5.57 19.15 -11.80
CA GLU A 108 -4.33 18.98 -11.05
C GLU A 108 -4.64 18.79 -9.55
N SER A 109 -3.92 17.84 -8.92
CA SER A 109 -4.24 17.44 -7.55
C SER A 109 -3.85 18.51 -6.55
N ASN A 110 -4.84 19.08 -5.85
CA ASN A 110 -4.66 20.03 -4.77
C ASN A 110 -4.86 19.39 -3.39
N VAL A 111 -5.52 18.23 -3.34
CA VAL A 111 -5.83 17.54 -2.09
C VAL A 111 -4.66 16.69 -1.59
N ARG A 112 -3.77 16.27 -2.49
CA ARG A 112 -2.63 15.41 -2.16
C ARG A 112 -1.49 16.20 -1.53
N PRO A 113 -1.01 15.84 -0.33
CA PRO A 113 0.19 16.45 0.24
C PRO A 113 1.41 16.17 -0.66
N GLU A 114 2.15 17.22 -1.02
CA GLU A 114 3.39 17.10 -1.80
C GLU A 114 4.46 16.24 -1.10
N THR A 115 4.33 16.09 0.23
CA THR A 115 5.22 15.33 1.10
C THR A 115 4.90 13.84 1.21
N LEU A 116 3.88 13.33 0.49
CA LEU A 116 3.67 11.88 0.36
C LEU A 116 4.90 11.20 -0.25
N GLN A 117 5.17 9.98 0.17
CA GLN A 117 6.38 9.24 -0.20
C GLN A 117 6.03 7.89 -0.85
N ASP A 118 6.83 7.53 -1.86
CA ASP A 118 6.98 6.17 -2.37
C ASP A 118 8.44 5.74 -2.16
N ILE A 119 8.67 5.02 -1.08
CA ILE A 119 9.99 4.59 -0.62
C ILE A 119 10.36 3.23 -1.22
N GLY A 120 9.37 2.35 -1.40
CA GLY A 120 9.62 0.94 -1.67
C GLY A 120 9.98 0.57 -3.11
N HIS A 121 9.80 1.46 -4.09
CA HIS A 121 10.13 1.22 -5.51
C HIS A 121 11.45 1.85 -5.95
N ASN A 122 12.09 2.61 -5.08
CA ASN A 122 13.18 3.46 -5.49
C ASN A 122 14.48 2.64 -5.60
N LYS A 123 14.81 2.18 -6.81
CA LYS A 123 16.12 1.56 -7.13
C LYS A 123 17.31 2.45 -6.73
N ILE A 124 17.09 3.75 -6.57
CA ILE A 124 18.09 4.73 -6.12
C ILE A 124 18.22 4.74 -4.57
N ILE A 125 17.15 4.45 -3.82
CA ILE A 125 17.19 4.40 -2.33
C ILE A 125 17.83 3.11 -1.82
N GLN A 126 17.86 2.04 -2.60
CA GLN A 126 18.56 0.78 -2.21
C GLN A 126 20.03 0.98 -1.83
N LYS A 127 20.65 2.13 -2.16
CA LYS A 127 22.02 2.46 -1.75
C LYS A 127 22.20 3.67 -0.83
N LYS A 128 21.19 4.52 -0.56
CA LYS A 128 21.50 5.84 0.04
C LYS A 128 20.63 6.39 1.17
N TYR A 129 19.41 5.91 1.42
CA TYR A 129 18.53 6.56 2.41
C TYR A 129 17.60 5.60 3.16
N VAL A 130 18.10 4.43 3.53
CA VAL A 130 17.42 3.60 4.53
C VAL A 130 18.04 3.95 5.89
N PRO A 131 17.28 4.56 6.82
CA PRO A 131 17.77 4.83 8.16
C PRO A 131 18.35 3.58 8.81
N LYS A 132 19.45 3.72 9.56
CA LYS A 132 20.19 2.58 10.13
C LYS A 132 19.30 1.58 10.87
N HIS A 133 18.30 2.06 11.61
CA HIS A 133 17.37 1.21 12.35
C HIS A 133 16.56 0.26 11.46
N ILE A 134 16.27 0.63 10.20
CA ILE A 134 15.59 -0.26 9.25
C ILE A 134 16.55 -1.34 8.75
N TRP A 135 17.82 -1.00 8.49
CA TRP A 135 18.85 -2.01 8.18
C TRP A 135 19.07 -2.96 9.36
N ASP A 136 19.08 -2.45 10.58
CA ASP A 136 19.26 -3.28 11.78
C ASP A 136 18.11 -4.29 11.94
N ILE A 137 16.86 -3.90 11.61
CA ILE A 137 15.70 -4.80 11.61
C ILE A 137 15.85 -5.86 10.51
N VAL A 138 16.21 -5.46 9.29
CA VAL A 138 16.40 -6.39 8.16
C VAL A 138 17.53 -7.37 8.46
N ASP A 139 18.65 -6.91 8.99
CA ASP A 139 19.79 -7.75 9.38
C ASP A 139 19.42 -8.73 10.49
N HIS A 140 18.66 -8.28 11.48
CA HIS A 140 18.16 -9.16 12.54
C HIS A 140 17.23 -10.24 11.98
N MET A 141 16.33 -9.88 11.05
CA MET A 141 15.45 -10.83 10.38
C MET A 141 16.22 -11.84 9.53
N ILE A 142 17.29 -11.42 8.83
CA ILE A 142 18.13 -12.33 8.03
C ILE A 142 18.93 -13.28 8.93
N LYS A 143 19.54 -12.75 10.00
CA LYS A 143 20.36 -13.53 10.95
C LYS A 143 19.56 -14.55 11.76
N HIS A 144 18.30 -14.26 12.06
CA HIS A 144 17.48 -15.12 12.91
C HIS A 144 16.33 -15.82 12.16
N GLY A 145 16.04 -15.41 10.93
CA GLY A 145 14.99 -15.99 10.08
C GLY A 145 15.45 -17.19 9.25
N THR A 146 16.76 -17.37 9.05
CA THR A 146 17.31 -18.62 8.48
C THR A 146 17.46 -19.68 9.56
N ARG A 147 16.32 -20.16 10.09
CA ARG A 147 16.29 -21.50 10.69
C ARG A 147 16.29 -22.52 9.56
N GLN A 148 17.31 -23.36 9.60
CA GLN A 148 17.63 -24.44 8.67
C GLN A 148 16.39 -25.26 8.29
N ASN A 149 16.18 -25.42 6.98
CA ASN A 149 15.66 -26.66 6.40
C ASN A 149 16.75 -27.19 5.46
#